data_AF-A0A565DC16-F1
#
_entry.id   AF-A0A565DC16-F1
#
_cell.length_a   1.000
_cell.length_b   1.000
_cell.length_c   1.000
_cell.angle_alpha   90.00
_cell.angle_beta   90.00
_cell.angle_gamma   90.00
#
_symmetry.space_group_name_H-M   'P 1'
#
loop_
_entity.id
_entity.type
_entity.pdbx_description
1 polymer ?
#
loop_
_entity_poly.entity_id
_entity_poly.type
_entity_poly.pdbx_seq_one_letter_code
_entity_poly.pdbx_strand_id
1 'polypeptide(L)'
;MANKEEKAEGKESSWKDFIYNPRTGEFLGRTASSWALIFLFYLVFYGFLAGMFTLTMWVMLQTLDDYTPRYRDRVANPGLMIRPSELELEVNRSNPQQYSKYVNELESFLKDYNDALQEENEQCPGGKYY
;
A
#
# COMPACT_ATOMS: atom_id res chain seq x y z
N MET A 1 -60.11 -27.31 41.47
CA MET A 1 -58.64 -27.18 41.58
C MET A 1 -58.15 -26.80 40.19
N ALA A 2 -57.63 -25.58 40.06
CA ALA A 2 -57.22 -25.01 38.79
C ALA A 2 -56.00 -25.76 38.24
N ASN A 3 -56.13 -26.32 37.04
CA ASN A 3 -55.01 -26.87 36.31
C ASN A 3 -54.27 -25.69 35.67
N LYS A 4 -53.03 -25.46 36.11
CA LYS A 4 -52.20 -24.33 35.70
C LYS A 4 -51.75 -24.60 34.27
N GLU A 5 -52.27 -23.83 33.32
CA GLU A 5 -51.74 -23.79 31.96
C GLU A 5 -50.29 -23.29 32.05
N GLU A 6 -49.32 -24.16 31.76
CA GLU A 6 -47.94 -23.75 31.51
C GLU A 6 -47.93 -22.92 30.22
N LYS A 7 -47.80 -21.62 30.43
CA LYS A 7 -47.64 -20.60 29.40
C LYS A 7 -46.37 -20.92 28.61
N ALA A 8 -46.53 -21.32 27.35
CA ALA A 8 -45.44 -21.43 26.40
C ALA A 8 -44.73 -20.07 26.29
N GLU A 9 -43.53 -19.97 26.87
CA GLU A 9 -42.74 -18.75 26.87
C GLU A 9 -42.27 -18.42 25.44
N GLY A 10 -42.77 -17.29 24.96
CA GLY A 10 -42.07 -16.30 24.13
C GLY A 10 -41.14 -16.81 23.04
N LYS A 11 -41.61 -16.77 21.80
CA LYS A 11 -40.79 -16.71 20.57
C LYS A 11 -39.89 -15.46 20.58
N GLU A 12 -38.73 -15.53 21.22
CA GLU A 12 -37.58 -14.61 21.06
C GLU A 12 -36.54 -15.21 20.07
N SER A 13 -36.95 -16.13 19.19
CA SER A 13 -36.05 -17.11 18.55
C SER A 13 -35.53 -16.76 17.15
N SER A 14 -35.55 -15.49 16.74
CA SER A 14 -35.32 -15.18 15.31
C SER A 14 -33.93 -14.65 14.98
N TRP A 15 -33.39 -13.70 15.77
CA TRP A 15 -32.14 -13.01 15.41
C TRP A 15 -30.93 -13.46 16.24
N LYS A 16 -31.09 -13.65 17.56
CA LYS A 16 -30.01 -14.13 18.43
C LYS A 16 -29.70 -15.61 18.17
N ASP A 17 -30.73 -16.41 17.95
CA ASP A 17 -30.60 -17.84 17.61
C ASP A 17 -29.96 -18.06 16.23
N PHE A 18 -30.07 -17.09 15.32
CA PHE A 18 -29.39 -17.12 14.01
C PHE A 18 -27.87 -16.92 14.14
N ILE A 19 -27.44 -16.07 15.07
CA ILE A 19 -26.02 -15.83 15.35
C ILE A 19 -25.42 -17.02 16.09
N TYR A 20 -26.09 -17.46 17.16
CA TYR A 20 -25.62 -18.56 17.99
C TYR A 20 -26.80 -19.36 18.56
N ASN A 21 -26.83 -20.66 18.30
CA ASN A 21 -27.81 -21.57 18.88
C ASN A 21 -27.20 -22.26 20.12
N PRO A 22 -27.56 -21.87 21.35
CA PRO A 22 -26.99 -22.45 22.57
C PRO A 22 -27.39 -23.92 22.80
N ARG A 23 -28.42 -24.45 22.11
CA ARG A 23 -28.85 -25.85 22.24
C ARG A 23 -28.03 -26.80 21.38
N THR A 24 -27.63 -26.37 20.18
CA THR A 24 -26.84 -27.19 19.24
C THR A 24 -25.37 -26.78 19.19
N GLY A 25 -25.01 -25.62 19.78
CA GLY A 25 -23.66 -25.05 19.70
C GLY A 25 -23.29 -24.57 18.29
N GLU A 26 -24.28 -24.30 17.44
CA GLU A 26 -24.08 -23.84 16.07
C GLU A 26 -23.88 -22.32 16.04
N PHE A 27 -22.87 -21.88 15.29
CA PHE A 27 -22.62 -20.47 15.02
C PHE A 27 -22.92 -20.20 13.54
N LEU A 28 -23.80 -19.23 13.27
CA LEU A 28 -24.27 -18.90 11.91
C LEU A 28 -24.71 -20.15 11.12
N GLY A 29 -25.44 -21.05 11.79
CA GLY A 29 -26.00 -22.26 11.16
C GLY A 29 -25.00 -23.38 10.88
N ARG A 30 -23.78 -23.36 11.45
CA ARG A 30 -22.82 -24.47 11.36
C ARG A 30 -22.18 -24.80 12.70
N THR A 31 -21.82 -26.06 12.89
CA THR A 31 -21.08 -26.51 14.07
C THR A 31 -19.63 -26.01 14.04
N ALA A 32 -19.00 -25.87 15.21
CA ALA A 32 -17.60 -25.45 15.33
C ALA A 32 -16.63 -26.34 14.53
N SER A 33 -16.92 -27.64 14.43
CA SER A 33 -16.14 -28.59 13.62
C SER A 33 -16.20 -28.26 12.12
N SER A 34 -17.40 -27.94 11.61
CA SER A 34 -17.56 -27.51 10.21
C SER A 34 -16.84 -26.19 9.94
N TRP A 35 -16.94 -25.22 10.86
CA TRP A 35 -16.20 -23.96 10.77
C TRP A 35 -14.69 -24.17 10.72
N ALA A 36 -14.14 -25.04 11.58
CA ALA A 36 -12.72 -25.37 11.59
C ALA A 36 -12.27 -26.02 10.26
N LEU A 37 -13.08 -26.92 9.70
CA LEU A 37 -12.78 -27.56 8.40
C LEU A 37 -12.81 -26.56 7.24
N ILE A 38 -13.81 -25.66 7.21
CA ILE A 38 -13.89 -24.61 6.18
C ILE A 38 -12.71 -23.65 6.29
N PHE A 39 -12.38 -23.23 7.51
CA PHE A 39 -11.26 -22.35 7.76
C PHE A 39 -9.93 -22.99 7.34
N LEU A 40 -9.70 -24.24 7.71
CA LEU A 40 -8.51 -25.00 7.31
C LEU A 40 -8.41 -25.12 5.79
N PHE A 41 -9.54 -25.44 5.12
CA PHE A 41 -9.60 -25.51 3.66
C PHE A 41 -9.19 -24.17 3.03
N TYR A 42 -9.77 -23.05 3.47
CA TYR A 42 -9.44 -21.74 2.91
C TYR A 42 -8.01 -21.30 3.24
N LEU A 43 -7.49 -21.64 4.43
CA LEU A 43 -6.10 -21.35 4.79
C LEU A 43 -5.15 -22.06 3.81
N VAL A 44 -5.33 -23.37 3.59
CA VAL A 44 -4.48 -24.13 2.66
C VAL A 44 -4.68 -23.66 1.22
N PHE A 45 -5.92 -23.45 0.79
CA PHE A 45 -6.25 -23.00 -0.57
C PHE A 45 -5.63 -21.64 -0.88
N TYR A 46 -5.86 -20.63 -0.04
CA TYR A 46 -5.27 -19.31 -0.23
C TYR A 46 -3.76 -19.30 -0.01
N GLY A 47 -3.23 -20.17 0.86
CA GLY A 47 -1.79 -20.38 0.99
C GLY A 47 -1.15 -20.86 -0.30
N PHE A 48 -1.74 -21.87 -0.96
CA PHE A 48 -1.30 -22.34 -2.28
C PHE A 48 -1.44 -21.26 -3.36
N LEU A 49 -2.56 -20.53 -3.36
CA LEU A 49 -2.80 -19.47 -4.33
C LEU A 49 -1.78 -18.32 -4.18
N ALA A 50 -1.51 -17.90 -2.94
CA ALA A 50 -0.48 -16.91 -2.64
C ALA A 50 0.92 -17.42 -3.01
N GLY A 51 1.22 -18.69 -2.74
CA GLY A 51 2.49 -19.33 -3.13
C GLY A 51 2.69 -19.40 -4.64
N MET A 52 1.64 -19.71 -5.40
CA MET A 52 1.70 -19.67 -6.87
C MET A 52 1.91 -18.25 -7.39
N PHE A 53 1.22 -17.27 -6.81
CA PHE A 53 1.40 -15.86 -7.18
C PHE A 53 2.80 -15.33 -6.85
N THR A 54 3.34 -15.65 -5.67
CA THR A 54 4.69 -15.24 -5.29
C THR A 54 5.74 -15.93 -6.15
N LEU A 55 5.54 -17.20 -6.51
CA LEU A 55 6.42 -17.92 -7.42
C LEU A 55 6.45 -17.30 -8.82
N THR A 56 5.29 -16.99 -9.41
CA THR A 56 5.26 -16.36 -10.74
C THR A 56 5.87 -14.96 -10.72
N MET A 57 5.63 -14.19 -9.65
CA MET A 57 6.27 -12.90 -9.45
C MET A 57 7.79 -13.03 -9.30
N TRP A 58 8.27 -14.02 -8.53
CA TRP A 58 9.69 -14.29 -8.34
C TRP A 58 10.38 -14.66 -9.66
N VAL A 59 9.79 -15.57 -10.45
CA VAL A 59 10.31 -15.93 -11.78
C VAL A 59 10.37 -14.71 -12.70
N MET A 60 9.35 -13.86 -12.70
CA MET A 60 9.37 -12.61 -13.50
C MET A 60 10.52 -11.70 -13.08
N LEU A 61 10.78 -11.53 -11.77
CA LEU A 61 11.90 -10.72 -11.28
C LEU A 61 13.26 -11.27 -11.73
N GLN A 62 13.43 -12.60 -11.83
CA GLN A 62 14.66 -13.20 -12.37
C GLN A 62 14.92 -12.86 -13.85
N THR A 63 13.92 -12.32 -14.58
CA THR A 63 14.07 -11.90 -15.98
C THR A 63 14.38 -10.42 -16.15
N LEU A 64 14.49 -9.67 -15.05
CA LEU A 64 14.82 -8.24 -15.07
C LEU A 64 16.30 -8.03 -14.80
N ASP A 65 16.84 -6.98 -15.41
CA ASP A 65 18.21 -6.51 -15.19
C ASP A 65 18.20 -5.37 -14.16
N ASP A 66 19.17 -5.39 -13.24
CA ASP A 66 19.24 -4.40 -12.14
C ASP A 66 19.71 -3.01 -12.61
N TYR A 67 20.39 -2.93 -13.75
CA TYR A 67 20.99 -1.68 -14.25
C TYR A 67 20.15 -1.00 -15.32
N THR A 68 19.36 -1.77 -16.08
CA THR A 68 18.67 -1.28 -17.27
C THR A 68 17.20 -1.73 -17.33
N PRO A 69 16.23 -0.80 -17.35
CA PRO A 69 14.83 -1.18 -17.48
C PRO A 69 14.55 -1.77 -18.87
N ARG A 70 13.78 -2.85 -18.90
CA ARG A 70 13.43 -3.62 -20.11
C ARG A 70 12.69 -2.81 -21.18
N TYR A 71 11.85 -1.87 -20.76
CA TYR A 71 11.07 -1.01 -21.66
C TYR A 71 11.30 0.46 -21.31
N ARG A 72 11.63 1.27 -22.32
CA ARG A 72 11.89 2.72 -22.21
C ARG A 72 11.10 3.54 -23.22
N ASP A 73 10.23 2.91 -24.00
CA ASP A 73 9.39 3.52 -25.04
C ASP A 73 8.50 4.64 -24.49
N ARG A 74 8.04 4.50 -23.24
CA ARG A 74 7.19 5.48 -22.57
C ARG A 74 7.92 6.72 -22.05
N VAL A 75 9.25 6.71 -22.06
CA VAL A 75 10.12 7.79 -21.60
C VAL A 75 11.17 8.16 -22.65
N ALA A 76 10.87 7.94 -23.94
CA ALA A 76 11.79 8.19 -25.04
C ALA A 76 12.22 9.67 -25.14
N ASN A 77 11.32 10.59 -24.80
CA ASN A 77 11.59 12.02 -24.82
C ASN A 77 11.75 12.51 -23.38
N PRO A 78 12.94 13.01 -22.97
CA PRO A 78 13.14 13.52 -21.62
C PRO A 78 12.27 14.77 -21.39
N GLY A 79 11.70 14.87 -20.19
CA GLY A 79 10.96 16.05 -19.75
C GLY A 79 11.87 17.13 -19.17
N LEU A 80 11.38 18.37 -19.15
CA LEU A 80 12.01 19.49 -18.44
C LEU A 80 11.21 19.78 -17.16
N MET A 81 11.90 19.97 -16.04
CA MET A 81 11.30 20.32 -14.76
C MET A 81 11.99 21.57 -14.20
N ILE A 82 11.21 22.43 -13.54
CA ILE A 82 11.70 23.62 -12.83
C ILE A 82 11.61 23.41 -11.31
N ARG A 83 12.48 24.11 -10.58
CA ARG A 83 12.48 24.18 -9.12
C ARG A 83 12.44 25.66 -8.69
N PRO A 84 11.60 26.06 -7.72
CA PRO A 84 10.56 25.28 -7.04
C PRO A 84 9.47 24.78 -8.02
N SER A 85 8.73 23.73 -7.66
CA SER A 85 7.83 23.01 -8.60
C SER A 85 6.53 23.75 -8.95
N GLU A 86 6.47 25.05 -8.74
CA GLU A 86 5.30 25.88 -9.04
C GLU A 86 5.45 26.50 -10.43
N LEU A 87 4.42 26.38 -11.29
CA LEU A 87 4.45 26.90 -12.67
C LEU A 87 4.32 28.43 -12.72
N GLU A 88 3.68 29.03 -11.72
CA GLU A 88 3.45 30.45 -11.62
C GLU A 88 3.99 30.93 -10.27
N LEU A 89 4.93 31.89 -10.32
CA LEU A 89 5.61 32.40 -9.14
C LEU A 89 5.31 33.90 -8.99
N GLU A 90 4.29 34.21 -8.18
CA GLU A 90 3.95 35.58 -7.81
C GLU A 90 4.48 35.90 -6.41
N VAL A 91 5.64 36.55 -6.37
CA VAL A 91 6.29 36.94 -5.11
C VAL A 91 6.57 38.43 -5.04
N ASN A 92 6.26 39.04 -3.90
CA ASN A 92 6.71 40.38 -3.61
C ASN A 92 8.15 40.34 -3.09
N ARG A 93 9.07 40.95 -3.84
CA ARG A 93 10.50 41.03 -3.48
C ARG A 93 10.74 41.69 -2.12
N SER A 94 9.85 42.59 -1.71
CA SER A 94 9.98 43.34 -0.45
C SER A 94 9.49 42.56 0.78
N ASN A 95 8.79 41.43 0.61
CA ASN A 95 8.29 40.61 1.72
C ASN A 95 9.02 39.25 1.80
N PRO A 96 10.04 39.11 2.68
CA PRO A 96 10.81 37.88 2.82
C PRO A 96 9.99 36.65 3.16
N GLN A 97 8.88 36.82 3.89
CA GLN A 97 8.05 35.69 4.32
C GLN A 97 7.36 35.02 3.13
N GLN A 98 7.03 35.76 2.08
CA GLN A 98 6.30 35.26 0.91
C GLN A 98 7.15 34.31 0.05
N TYR A 99 8.46 34.56 -0.08
CA TYR A 99 9.35 33.70 -0.85
C TYR A 99 10.22 32.77 -0.02
N SER A 100 10.21 32.90 1.31
CA SER A 100 10.97 32.03 2.23
C SER A 100 10.73 30.54 1.98
N LYS A 101 9.49 30.14 1.70
CA LYS A 101 9.13 28.76 1.34
C LYS A 101 9.90 28.26 0.11
N TYR A 102 9.94 29.05 -0.96
CA TYR A 102 10.65 28.71 -2.20
C TYR A 102 12.16 28.62 -2.00
N VAL A 103 12.71 29.54 -1.21
CA VAL A 103 14.14 29.53 -0.87
C VAL A 103 14.48 28.26 -0.11
N ASN A 104 13.69 27.89 0.90
CA ASN A 104 13.92 26.67 1.67
C ASN A 104 13.82 25.39 0.80
N GLU A 105 12.89 25.34 -0.16
CA GLU A 105 12.79 24.23 -1.12
C GLU A 105 14.02 24.14 -2.03
N LEU A 106 14.49 25.29 -2.55
CA LEU A 106 15.69 25.37 -3.37
C LEU A 106 16.94 24.98 -2.59
N GLU A 107 17.09 25.50 -1.38
CA GLU A 107 18.19 25.14 -0.48
C GLU A 107 18.17 23.65 -0.17
N SER A 108 17.00 23.06 0.10
CA SER A 108 16.88 21.63 0.34
C SER A 108 17.25 20.80 -0.89
N PHE A 109 16.90 21.26 -2.10
CA PHE A 109 17.27 20.59 -3.35
C PHE A 109 18.77 20.68 -3.63
N LEU A 110 19.39 21.82 -3.32
CA LEU A 110 20.81 22.07 -3.59
C LEU A 110 21.76 21.46 -2.55
N LYS A 111 21.25 20.92 -1.43
CA LYS A 111 22.08 20.27 -0.39
C LYS A 111 22.97 19.15 -0.92
N ASP A 112 22.43 18.33 -1.81
CA ASP A 112 23.17 17.21 -2.41
C ASP A 112 24.26 17.68 -3.39
N TYR A 113 24.23 18.97 -3.77
CA TYR A 113 25.22 19.60 -4.63
C TYR A 113 26.30 20.36 -3.85
N ASN A 114 26.41 20.18 -2.53
CA ASN A 114 27.49 20.79 -1.75
C ASN A 114 28.85 20.18 -2.12
N ASP A 115 29.89 21.01 -2.20
CA ASP A 115 31.23 20.60 -2.63
C ASP A 115 31.78 19.44 -1.80
N ALA A 116 31.55 19.46 -0.47
CA ALA A 116 31.99 18.40 0.44
C ALA A 116 31.42 17.00 0.12
N LEU A 117 30.24 16.93 -0.51
CA LEU A 117 29.65 15.66 -0.96
C LEU A 117 30.12 15.27 -2.35
N GLN A 118 30.52 16.25 -3.17
CA GLN A 118 30.97 16.02 -4.54
C GLN A 118 32.45 15.61 -4.64
N GLU A 119 33.21 15.62 -3.53
CA GLU A 119 34.61 15.19 -3.50
C GLU A 119 34.81 13.74 -3.96
N GLU A 120 33.80 12.88 -3.80
CA GLU A 120 33.82 11.48 -4.28
C GLU A 120 33.62 11.35 -5.80
N ASN A 121 33.08 12.38 -6.46
CA ASN A 121 32.75 12.33 -7.88
C ASN A 121 33.98 12.54 -8.77
N GLU A 122 33.94 11.94 -9.96
CA GLU A 122 34.95 12.16 -10.99
C GLU A 122 34.82 13.57 -11.61
N GLN A 123 35.96 14.22 -11.85
CA GLN A 123 35.98 15.52 -12.51
C GLN A 123 35.73 15.38 -14.01
N CYS A 124 34.56 15.82 -14.47
CA CYS A 124 34.17 15.85 -15.89
C CYS A 124 34.44 17.25 -16.50
N PRO A 125 35.58 17.48 -17.18
CA PRO A 125 35.87 18.78 -17.78
C PRO A 125 34.91 19.07 -18.95
N GLY A 126 34.42 20.30 -19.00
CA GLY A 126 33.47 20.74 -20.03
C GLY A 126 33.97 20.48 -21.44
N GLY A 127 33.11 19.90 -22.27
CA GLY A 127 33.40 19.61 -23.68
C GLY A 127 34.18 18.31 -23.92
N LYS A 128 34.50 17.53 -22.89
CA LYS A 128 35.00 16.15 -23.03
C LYS A 128 33.92 15.16 -22.63
N TYR A 129 33.64 14.20 -23.50
CA TYR A 129 32.69 13.12 -23.29
C TYR A 129 33.48 11.81 -23.35
N TYR A 130 33.30 10.93 -22.36
CA TYR A 130 33.92 9.60 -22.27
C TYR A 130 32.93 8.52 -22.68
#